data_AF-A0A963MAY1-F1
#
_entry.id   AF-A0A963MAY1-F1
#
_cell.length_a   1.000
_cell.length_b   1.000
_cell.length_c   1.000
_cell.angle_alpha   90.00
_cell.angle_beta   90.00
_cell.angle_gamma   90.00
#
_symmetry.space_group_name_H-M   'P 1'
#
loop_
_entity.id
_entity.type
_entity.pdbx_description
1 polymer ?
#
loop_
_entity_poly.entity_id
_entity_poly.type
_entity_poly.pdbx_seq_one_letter_code
_entity_poly.pdbx_strand_id
1 'polypeptide(L)'
;FILRIEDTDVARSTQEAVDQIIAAMQWLELGYDEGPYYQMQRLDRYRAVIAQMLADGTAYHCYCQSDELDAMREAQRARGEKPR
;
A
#
# COMPACT_ATOMS: atom_id res chain seq x y z
N PHE A 1 18.17 3.02 -12.41
CA PHE A 1 17.40 3.27 -11.19
C PHE A 1 16.79 1.96 -10.68
N ILE A 2 16.21 1.90 -9.47
CA ILE A 2 15.58 0.68 -8.93
C ILE A 2 14.11 0.57 -9.37
N LEU A 3 13.68 -0.59 -9.86
CA LEU A 3 12.27 -0.88 -10.15
C LEU A 3 11.63 -1.69 -9.01
N ARG A 4 10.53 -1.17 -8.47
CA ARG A 4 9.71 -1.83 -7.45
C ARG A 4 8.24 -1.81 -7.86
N ILE A 5 7.62 -2.98 -7.85
CA ILE A 5 6.21 -3.18 -8.17
C ILE A 5 5.40 -3.16 -6.88
N GLU A 6 4.46 -2.22 -6.79
CA GLU A 6 3.56 -2.04 -5.64
C GLU A 6 2.32 -2.93 -5.78
N ASP A 7 2.52 -4.25 -5.65
CA ASP A 7 1.50 -5.29 -5.85
C ASP A 7 0.70 -5.65 -4.58
N THR A 8 0.72 -4.80 -3.55
CA THR A 8 0.06 -5.10 -2.25
C THR A 8 -1.47 -5.09 -2.33
N ASP A 9 -2.05 -4.38 -3.29
CA ASP A 9 -3.50 -4.41 -3.53
C ASP A 9 -3.85 -5.49 -4.55
N VAL A 10 -4.10 -6.69 -4.05
CA VAL A 10 -4.39 -7.88 -4.88
C VAL A 10 -5.64 -7.70 -5.75
N ALA A 11 -6.59 -6.84 -5.35
CA ALA A 11 -7.80 -6.60 -6.14
C ALA A 11 -7.53 -5.72 -7.38
N ARG A 12 -6.45 -4.92 -7.36
CA ARG A 12 -6.10 -3.97 -8.43
C ARG A 12 -4.81 -4.29 -9.15
N SER A 13 -3.91 -5.06 -8.54
CA SER A 13 -2.60 -5.41 -9.08
C SER A 13 -2.65 -6.78 -9.75
N THR A 14 -2.90 -6.81 -11.05
CA THR A 14 -2.88 -8.04 -11.86
C THR A 14 -1.50 -8.26 -12.48
N GLN A 15 -1.13 -9.52 -12.72
CA GLN A 15 0.12 -9.86 -13.42
C GLN A 15 0.17 -9.22 -14.81
N GLU A 16 -0.97 -9.16 -15.50
CA GLU A 16 -1.08 -8.52 -16.82
C GLU A 16 -0.70 -7.03 -16.78
N ALA A 17 -1.16 -6.29 -15.75
CA ALA A 17 -0.79 -4.88 -15.61
C ALA A 17 0.71 -4.70 -15.36
N VAL A 18 1.32 -5.59 -14.58
CA VAL A 18 2.77 -5.58 -14.35
C VAL A 18 3.54 -5.84 -15.65
N ASP A 19 3.12 -6.84 -16.42
CA ASP A 19 3.77 -7.20 -17.68
C ASP A 19 3.68 -6.05 -18.70
N GLN A 20 2.54 -5.36 -18.76
CA GLN A 20 2.36 -4.17 -19.60
C GLN A 20 3.30 -3.02 -19.20
N ILE A 21 3.50 -2.80 -17.89
CA ILE A 21 4.46 -1.80 -17.40
C ILE A 21 5.87 -2.14 -17.85
N ILE A 22 6.30 -3.40 -17.65
CA ILE A 22 7.66 -3.84 -18.01
C ILE A 22 7.87 -3.75 -19.54
N ALA A 23 6.88 -4.17 -20.33
CA ALA A 23 6.94 -4.08 -21.79
C ALA A 23 7.01 -2.63 -22.27
N ALA A 24 6.22 -1.72 -21.71
CA ALA A 24 6.27 -0.30 -22.04
C ALA A 24 7.62 0.33 -21.66
N MET A 25 8.20 -0.04 -20.52
CA MET A 25 9.54 0.39 -20.12
C MET A 25 10.62 -0.11 -21.09
N GLN A 26 10.56 -1.38 -21.50
CA GLN A 26 11.48 -1.93 -22.49
C GLN A 26 11.36 -1.22 -23.84
N TRP A 27 10.13 -0.94 -24.28
CA TRP A 27 9.87 -0.20 -25.52
C TRP A 27 10.45 1.23 -25.51
N LEU A 28 10.41 1.88 -24.36
CA LEU A 28 10.99 3.22 -24.14
C LEU A 28 12.49 3.20 -23.81
N GLU A 29 13.14 2.03 -23.85
CA GLU A 29 14.53 1.83 -23.44
C GLU A 29 14.83 2.31 -21.99
N LEU A 30 13.81 2.25 -21.13
CA LEU A 30 13.90 2.59 -19.71
C LEU A 30 14.35 1.38 -18.88
N GLY A 31 15.64 1.04 -19.03
CA GLY A 31 16.28 0.02 -18.20
C GLY A 31 16.35 0.41 -16.72
N TYR A 32 16.26 -0.57 -15.83
CA TYR A 32 16.48 -0.42 -14.39
C TYR A 32 17.75 -1.19 -13.97
N ASP A 33 18.43 -0.70 -12.94
CA ASP A 33 19.69 -1.27 -12.44
C ASP A 33 19.43 -2.45 -11.48
N GLU A 34 18.33 -2.38 -10.71
CA GLU A 34 17.95 -3.38 -9.71
C GLU A 34 16.43 -3.64 -9.77
N GLY A 35 16.02 -4.89 -9.56
CA GLY A 35 14.62 -5.33 -9.55
C GLY A 35 14.25 -6.23 -10.75
N PRO A 36 12.94 -6.38 -11.06
CA PRO A 36 11.81 -5.81 -10.33
C PRO A 36 11.66 -6.49 -8.96
N TYR A 37 11.52 -5.67 -7.91
CA TYR A 37 11.15 -6.17 -6.58
C TYR A 37 9.63 -6.12 -6.40
N TYR A 38 9.04 -7.19 -5.87
CA TYR A 38 7.60 -7.29 -5.63
C TYR A 38 7.31 -7.09 -4.14
N GLN A 39 6.39 -6.18 -3.81
CA GLN A 39 6.04 -5.88 -2.42
C GLN A 39 5.35 -7.05 -1.72
N MET A 40 4.57 -7.87 -2.42
CA MET A 40 3.94 -9.08 -1.87
C MET A 40 4.96 -10.15 -1.44
N GLN A 41 6.19 -10.11 -1.96
CA GLN A 41 7.27 -11.00 -1.54
C GLN A 41 7.99 -10.53 -0.27
N ARG A 42 7.59 -9.38 0.31
CA ARG A 42 8.28 -8.74 1.45
C ARG A 42 7.41 -8.63 2.70
N LEU A 43 6.34 -9.41 2.79
CA LEU A 43 5.40 -9.38 3.93
C LEU A 43 6.10 -9.61 5.28
N ASP A 44 7.14 -10.43 5.33
CA ASP A 44 7.92 -10.66 6.56
C ASP A 44 8.56 -9.38 7.08
N ARG A 45 9.07 -8.52 6.18
CA ARG A 45 9.63 -7.23 6.58
C ARG A 45 8.56 -6.32 7.16
N TYR A 46 7.37 -6.28 6.56
CA TYR A 46 6.27 -5.45 7.08
C TYR A 46 5.81 -5.93 8.46
N ARG A 47 5.67 -7.24 8.64
CA ARG A 47 5.32 -7.84 9.94
C ARG A 47 6.33 -7.46 11.01
N ALA A 48 7.63 -7.54 10.70
CA ALA A 48 8.68 -7.16 11.63
C ALA A 48 8.63 -5.66 12.01
N VAL A 49 8.38 -4.77 11.04
CA VAL A 49 8.25 -3.33 11.31
C VAL A 49 7.01 -3.04 12.14
N ILE A 50 5.86 -3.64 11.83
CA ILE A 50 4.62 -3.45 12.59
C ILE A 50 4.80 -3.94 14.04
N ALA A 51 5.43 -5.09 14.24
CA ALA A 51 5.73 -5.61 15.57
C ALA A 51 6.62 -4.64 16.38
N GLN A 52 7.65 -4.08 15.74
CA GLN A 52 8.49 -3.06 16.36
C GLN A 52 7.70 -1.80 16.71
N MET A 53 6.86 -1.29 15.80
CA MET A 53 6.06 -0.10 16.04
C MET A 53 5.07 -0.27 17.20
N LEU A 54 4.46 -1.46 17.33
CA LEU A 54 3.61 -1.82 18.46
C LEU A 54 4.40 -1.87 19.76
N ALA A 55 5.60 -2.46 19.75
CA ALA A 55 6.48 -2.50 20.93
C ALA A 55 6.94 -1.11 21.38
N ASP A 56 7.24 -0.23 20.42
CA ASP A 56 7.67 1.16 20.67
C ASP A 56 6.52 2.10 21.03
N GLY A 57 5.27 1.63 21.01
CA GLY A 57 4.08 2.44 21.28
C GLY A 57 3.76 3.49 20.21
N THR A 58 4.42 3.41 19.04
CA THR A 58 4.19 4.30 17.89
C THR A 58 3.05 3.82 16.98
N ALA A 59 2.52 2.62 17.25
CA ALA A 59 1.31 2.07 16.64
C ALA A 59 0.41 1.47 17.71
N TYR A 60 -0.87 1.32 17.40
CA TYR A 60 -1.87 0.69 18.27
C TYR A 60 -2.85 -0.14 17.46
N HIS A 61 -3.54 -1.07 18.13
CA HIS A 61 -4.64 -1.81 17.51
C HIS A 61 -5.91 -0.98 17.50
N CYS A 62 -6.46 -0.74 16.30
CA CYS A 62 -7.76 -0.11 16.11
C CYS A 62 -8.82 -1.21 15.93
N TYR A 63 -9.94 -1.08 16.64
CA TYR A 63 -11.06 -2.03 16.60
C TYR A 63 -12.32 -1.45 15.96
N CYS A 64 -12.23 -0.23 15.42
CA CYS A 64 -13.35 0.42 14.76
C CYS A 64 -13.80 -0.37 13.53
N GLN A 65 -15.10 -0.58 13.43
CA GLN A 65 -15.73 -1.19 12.28
C GLN A 65 -15.85 -0.16 11.13
N SER A 66 -16.03 -0.65 9.91
CA SER A 66 -16.12 0.23 8.73
C SER A 66 -17.32 1.18 8.82
N ASP A 67 -18.46 0.70 9.31
CA ASP A 67 -19.68 1.49 9.50
C ASP A 67 -19.52 2.56 10.59
N GLU A 68 -18.80 2.25 11.68
CA GLU A 68 -18.43 3.22 12.71
C GLU A 68 -17.56 4.35 12.13
N LEU A 69 -16.58 4.00 11.29
CA LEU A 69 -15.72 4.98 10.62
C LEU A 69 -16.53 5.83 9.64
N ASP A 70 -17.47 5.24 8.91
CA ASP A 70 -18.32 5.96 7.96
C ASP A 70 -19.28 6.92 8.67
N ALA A 71 -19.90 6.48 9.77
CA ALA A 71 -20.73 7.35 10.60
C ALA A 71 -19.91 8.53 11.18
N MET A 72 -18.68 8.29 11.62
CA MET A 72 -17.79 9.34 12.11
C MET A 72 -17.46 10.36 11.00
N ARG A 73 -17.18 9.89 9.78
CA ARG A 73 -16.89 10.73 8.62
C ARG A 73 -18.09 11.57 8.20
N GLU A 74 -19.29 10.99 8.15
CA GLU A 74 -20.51 11.73 7.84
C GLU A 74 -20.81 12.79 8.90
N ALA A 75 -20.61 12.48 10.18
CA ALA A 75 -20.77 13.47 11.24
C ALA A 75 -19.76 14.63 11.12
N GLN A 76 -18.51 14.35 10.74
CA GLN A 76 -17.50 15.39 10.47
C GLN A 76 -17.90 16.26 9.26
N ARG A 77 -18.37 15.64 8.16
CA ARG A 77 -18.88 16.37 6.98
C ARG A 77 -20.05 17.29 7.34
N ALA A 78 -21.01 16.80 8.13
CA ALA A 78 -22.15 17.57 8.58
C ALA A 78 -21.76 18.79 9.43
N ARG A 79 -20.63 18.70 10.15
CA ARG A 79 -20.04 19.82 10.91
C ARG A 79 -19.10 20.71 10.08
N GLY A 80 -18.90 20.43 8.79
CA GLY A 80 -17.96 21.15 7.93
C GLY A 80 -16.48 20.87 8.25
N GLU A 81 -16.20 19.81 9.01
CA GLU A 81 -14.85 19.38 9.36
C GLU A 81 -14.26 18.50 8.23
N LYS A 82 -12.93 18.48 8.11
CA LYS A 82 -12.24 17.55 7.21
C LYS A 82 -12.37 16.12 7.75
N PRO A 83 -12.99 15.18 7.02
CA PRO A 83 -13.15 13.82 7.52
C PRO A 83 -11.80 13.12 7.71
N ARG A 84 -11.67 12.31 8.76
CA ARG A 84 -10.49 11.47 9.06
C ARG A 84 -10.83 9.99 9.05
#